data_AF-A0A9P0AZS8-F1
#
_entry.id   AF-A0A9P0AZS8-F1
#
_cell.length_a   1.000
_cell.length_b   1.000
_cell.length_c   1.000
_cell.angle_alpha   90.00
_cell.angle_beta   90.00
_cell.angle_gamma   90.00
#
_symmetry.space_group_name_H-M   'P 1'
#
loop_
_entity.id
_entity.type
_entity.pdbx_description
1 polymer ?
#
loop_
_entity_poly.entity_id
_entity_poly.type
_entity_poly.pdbx_seq_one_letter_code
_entity_poly.pdbx_strand_id
1 'polypeptide(L)'
;MSDDFIPTRASLAKKNACKEVEVVTFESYKPKEKKENDKKYAIYEDDFNGEEFNIKQAKHEVMQFGMSGFTSKRKEAAKLQLAIKLGAKPPKSKYKNYKELLVEKKREKNRESKVNKFQQLGKNSVGKSIAKGKSFDRKRKKGKDGILDIYGKVTKVSKKN
;
A
#
# COMPACT_ATOMS: atom_id res chain seq x y z
N MET A 1 -3.38 80.51 -47.99
CA MET A 1 -3.48 79.32 -48.83
C MET A 1 -3.71 78.16 -47.88
N SER A 2 -4.94 77.67 -47.79
CA SER A 2 -5.30 76.54 -46.93
C SER A 2 -5.18 75.29 -47.78
N ASP A 3 -4.35 74.33 -47.36
CA ASP A 3 -4.21 73.06 -48.06
C ASP A 3 -5.42 72.18 -47.72
N ASP A 4 -6.33 72.02 -48.69
CA ASP A 4 -7.52 71.19 -48.54
C ASP A 4 -7.12 69.70 -48.47
N PHE A 5 -7.23 69.12 -47.27
CA PHE A 5 -6.95 67.71 -47.05
C PHE A 5 -8.03 66.84 -47.71
N ILE A 6 -7.63 66.08 -48.75
CA ILE A 6 -8.52 65.15 -49.45
C ILE A 6 -8.51 63.81 -48.71
N PRO A 7 -9.62 63.40 -48.04
CA PRO A 7 -9.66 62.17 -47.28
C PRO A 7 -9.65 60.95 -48.21
N THR A 8 -8.79 59.98 -47.89
CA THR A 8 -8.74 58.69 -48.58
C THR A 8 -9.80 57.74 -48.04
N ARG A 9 -10.19 56.74 -48.85
CA ARG A 9 -11.20 55.72 -48.50
C ARG A 9 -10.89 55.01 -47.17
N ALA A 10 -9.61 54.80 -46.86
CA ALA A 10 -9.14 54.24 -45.60
C ALA A 10 -9.27 55.21 -44.40
N SER A 11 -9.14 56.53 -44.60
CA SER A 11 -9.30 57.50 -43.51
C SER A 11 -10.76 57.63 -43.06
N LEU A 12 -11.71 57.44 -43.98
CA LEU A 12 -13.13 57.39 -43.67
C LEU A 12 -13.53 56.13 -42.89
N ALA A 13 -12.94 54.98 -43.21
CA ALA A 13 -13.21 53.70 -42.52
C ALA A 13 -12.75 53.70 -41.05
N LYS A 14 -11.65 54.41 -40.73
CA LYS A 14 -11.10 54.47 -39.36
C LYS A 14 -12.00 55.18 -38.34
N LYS A 15 -12.88 56.09 -38.78
CA LYS A 15 -13.80 56.82 -37.89
C LYS A 15 -14.86 55.92 -37.25
N ASN A 16 -15.21 54.81 -37.91
CA ASN A 16 -16.22 53.87 -37.42
C ASN A 16 -15.62 52.67 -36.67
N ALA A 17 -14.34 52.38 -36.88
CA ALA A 17 -13.65 51.25 -36.24
C ALA A 17 -13.65 51.33 -34.70
N CYS A 18 -13.63 52.54 -34.11
CA CYS A 18 -13.73 52.70 -32.65
C CYS A 18 -15.12 52.41 -32.06
N LYS A 19 -16.19 52.40 -32.87
CA LYS A 19 -17.57 52.21 -32.38
C LYS A 19 -18.00 50.74 -32.32
N GLU A 20 -17.21 49.84 -32.91
CA GLU A 20 -17.57 48.43 -33.11
C GLU A 20 -16.69 47.47 -32.29
N VAL A 21 -15.83 48.00 -31.40
CA VAL A 21 -14.95 47.20 -30.53
C VAL A 21 -15.60 47.04 -29.16
N GLU A 22 -16.19 45.89 -28.92
CA GLU A 22 -16.67 45.49 -27.60
C GLU A 22 -15.53 44.76 -26.85
N VAL A 23 -14.96 45.43 -25.84
CA VAL A 23 -13.91 44.85 -25.01
C VAL A 23 -14.56 44.06 -23.87
N VAL A 24 -14.70 42.76 -24.06
CA VAL A 24 -15.20 41.84 -23.02
C VAL A 24 -14.03 41.35 -22.18
N THR A 25 -13.96 41.81 -20.93
CA THR A 25 -12.97 41.34 -19.94
C THR A 25 -13.57 40.22 -19.10
N PHE A 26 -12.92 39.05 -19.08
CA PHE A 26 -13.30 37.94 -18.21
C PHE A 26 -12.40 37.88 -16.99
N GLU A 27 -12.98 37.92 -15.79
CA GLU A 27 -12.29 37.56 -14.56
C GLU A 27 -12.36 36.04 -14.39
N SER A 28 -11.21 35.38 -14.39
CA SER A 28 -11.17 33.94 -14.11
C SER A 28 -11.38 33.69 -12.62
N TYR A 29 -12.26 32.76 -12.29
CA TYR A 29 -12.41 32.31 -10.91
C TYR A 29 -11.09 31.72 -10.42
N LYS A 30 -10.66 32.12 -9.21
CA LYS A 30 -9.51 31.48 -8.55
C LYS A 30 -9.80 29.97 -8.45
N PRO A 31 -8.90 29.10 -8.94
CA PRO A 31 -9.08 27.67 -8.78
C PRO A 31 -9.18 27.37 -7.29
N LYS A 32 -10.16 26.55 -6.89
CA LYS A 32 -10.24 26.07 -5.51
C LYS A 32 -8.90 25.45 -5.16
N GLU A 33 -8.23 26.00 -4.16
CA GLU A 33 -7.05 25.38 -3.59
C GLU A 33 -7.43 23.95 -3.26
N LYS A 34 -6.70 22.99 -3.84
CA LYS A 34 -6.76 21.63 -3.34
C LYS A 34 -6.40 21.77 -1.88
N LYS A 35 -7.33 21.46 -0.98
CA LYS A 35 -6.95 21.11 0.38
C LYS A 35 -6.00 19.93 0.20
N GLU A 36 -4.70 20.21 0.16
CA GLU A 36 -3.73 19.24 0.60
C GLU A 36 -4.23 18.94 2.00
N ASN A 37 -4.90 17.79 2.14
CA ASN A 37 -5.00 17.18 3.43
C ASN A 37 -3.55 16.87 3.76
N ASP A 38 -2.85 17.89 4.27
CA ASP A 38 -1.64 17.74 5.05
C ASP A 38 -2.06 16.68 6.05
N LYS A 39 -1.64 15.46 5.76
CA LYS A 39 -1.65 14.40 6.75
C LYS A 39 -0.56 14.80 7.72
N LYS A 40 -0.84 15.87 8.49
CA LYS A 40 -0.32 16.05 9.82
C LYS A 40 -0.58 14.69 10.44
N TYR A 41 0.51 13.95 10.65
CA TYR A 41 0.48 12.82 11.56
C TYR A 41 -0.04 13.46 12.84
N ALA A 42 -1.35 13.33 13.09
CA ALA A 42 -1.91 13.71 14.36
C ALA A 42 -1.15 12.81 15.33
N ILE A 43 -0.20 13.41 16.04
CA ILE A 43 0.27 12.84 17.28
C ILE A 43 -1.02 12.85 18.10
N TYR A 44 -1.72 11.72 18.10
CA TYR A 44 -2.77 11.51 19.08
C TYR A 44 -1.99 11.53 20.39
N GLU A 45 -2.13 12.59 21.16
CA GLU A 45 -1.88 12.50 22.60
C GLU A 45 -2.73 11.31 23.03
N ASP A 46 -2.08 10.23 23.48
CA ASP A 46 -2.79 9.06 23.93
C ASP A 46 -3.63 9.48 25.14
N ASP A 47 -4.90 9.81 24.90
CA ASP A 47 -5.94 9.78 25.91
C ASP A 47 -6.12 8.31 26.32
N PHE A 48 -5.14 7.74 27.03
CA PHE A 48 -5.22 6.45 27.72
C PHE A 48 -6.18 6.58 28.91
N ASN A 49 -7.42 6.97 28.63
CA ASN A 49 -8.51 7.03 29.59
C ASN A 49 -9.05 5.62 29.81
N GLY A 50 -8.26 4.74 30.40
CA GLY A 50 -8.70 3.43 30.92
C GLY A 50 -9.35 2.47 29.92
N GLU A 51 -9.29 2.74 28.62
CA GLU A 51 -9.87 1.85 27.60
C GLU A 51 -9.05 0.57 27.48
N GLU A 52 -9.74 -0.58 27.58
CA GLU A 52 -9.15 -1.90 27.43
C GLU A 52 -8.39 -2.02 26.09
N PHE A 53 -7.22 -2.67 26.12
CA PHE A 53 -6.37 -2.85 24.94
C PHE A 53 -7.13 -3.54 23.79
N ASN A 54 -7.52 -2.76 22.78
CA ASN A 54 -8.27 -3.27 21.65
C ASN A 54 -7.31 -3.80 20.57
N ILE A 55 -7.18 -5.12 20.50
CA ILE A 55 -6.29 -5.82 19.54
C ILE A 55 -6.58 -5.39 18.09
N LYS A 56 -7.84 -5.08 17.75
CA LYS A 56 -8.20 -4.64 16.39
C LYS A 56 -7.54 -3.30 16.07
N GLN A 57 -7.62 -2.34 16.99
CA GLN A 57 -7.02 -1.01 16.83
C GLN A 57 -5.49 -1.11 16.74
N ALA A 58 -4.86 -1.82 17.69
CA ALA A 58 -3.41 -2.02 17.69
C ALA A 58 -2.91 -2.63 16.36
N LYS A 59 -3.65 -3.58 15.79
CA LYS A 59 -3.33 -4.16 14.48
C LYS A 59 -3.36 -3.12 13.35
N HIS A 60 -4.32 -2.20 13.39
CA HIS A 60 -4.41 -1.11 12.41
C HIS A 60 -3.26 -0.12 12.56
N GLU A 61 -2.90 0.24 13.79
CA GLU A 61 -1.77 1.12 14.10
C GLU A 61 -0.44 0.53 13.65
N VAL A 62 -0.17 -0.74 13.96
CA VAL A 62 1.02 -1.46 13.49
C VAL A 62 1.10 -1.46 11.96
N MET A 63 -0.03 -1.65 11.28
CA MET A 63 -0.07 -1.61 9.82
C MET A 63 0.22 -0.21 9.27
N GLN A 64 -0.36 0.84 9.87
CA GLN A 64 -0.10 2.23 9.49
C GLN A 64 1.36 2.62 9.73
N PHE A 65 1.90 2.23 10.87
CA PHE A 65 3.30 2.42 11.24
C PHE A 65 4.23 1.75 10.23
N GLY A 66 3.99 0.48 9.89
CA GLY A 66 4.75 -0.24 8.86
C GLY A 66 4.70 0.43 7.48
N MET A 67 3.56 1.03 7.12
CA MET A 67 3.42 1.76 5.86
C MET A 67 4.08 3.15 5.87
N SER A 68 4.36 3.71 7.04
CA SER A 68 4.94 5.05 7.17
C SER A 68 6.36 5.12 6.62
N GLY A 69 7.17 4.07 6.84
CA GLY A 69 8.55 3.94 6.38
C GLY A 69 8.73 3.47 4.92
N PHE A 70 7.66 3.33 4.14
CA PHE A 70 7.76 2.90 2.75
C PHE A 70 8.08 4.06 1.79
N THR A 71 8.87 3.78 0.76
CA THR A 71 9.07 4.69 -0.38
C THR A 71 7.74 4.95 -1.10
N SER A 72 7.60 6.11 -1.74
CA SER A 72 6.32 6.58 -2.31
C SER A 72 5.55 5.50 -3.10
N LYS A 73 6.22 4.86 -4.07
CA LYS A 73 5.63 3.78 -4.89
C LYS A 73 5.14 2.58 -4.06
N ARG A 74 5.93 2.16 -3.05
CA ARG A 74 5.56 1.04 -2.17
C ARG A 74 4.45 1.44 -1.20
N LYS A 75 4.43 2.68 -0.74
CA LYS A 75 3.38 3.25 0.12
C LYS A 75 2.04 3.26 -0.60
N GLU A 76 2.01 3.64 -1.88
CA GLU A 76 0.80 3.57 -2.72
C GLU A 76 0.30 2.14 -2.90
N ALA A 77 1.19 1.20 -3.24
CA ALA A 77 0.83 -0.21 -3.38
C ALA A 77 0.27 -0.80 -2.08
N ALA A 78 0.87 -0.49 -0.93
CA ALA A 78 0.39 -0.94 0.37
C ALA A 78 -0.97 -0.34 0.74
N LYS A 79 -1.19 0.95 0.46
CA LYS A 79 -2.51 1.60 0.65
C LYS A 79 -3.58 0.94 -0.20
N LEU A 80 -3.26 0.63 -1.45
CA LEU A 80 -4.17 -0.01 -2.38
C LEU A 80 -4.53 -1.42 -1.91
N GLN A 81 -3.56 -2.21 -1.46
CA GLN A 81 -3.78 -3.53 -0.87
C GLN A 81 -4.65 -3.47 0.39
N LEU A 82 -4.40 -2.49 1.27
CA LEU A 82 -5.22 -2.25 2.46
C LEU A 82 -6.67 -1.92 2.07
N ALA A 83 -6.87 -1.02 1.12
CA ALA A 83 -8.20 -0.68 0.64
C ALA A 83 -8.94 -1.91 0.09
N ILE A 84 -8.27 -2.74 -0.72
CA ILE A 84 -8.85 -4.00 -1.24
C ILE A 84 -9.25 -4.92 -0.09
N LYS A 85 -8.39 -5.07 0.92
CA LYS A 85 -8.66 -5.91 2.10
C LYS A 85 -9.86 -5.40 2.91
N LEU A 86 -10.10 -4.10 2.93
CA LEU A 86 -11.27 -3.45 3.53
C LEU A 86 -12.53 -3.55 2.65
N GLY A 87 -12.45 -4.20 1.48
CA GLY A 87 -13.58 -4.42 0.57
C GLY A 87 -13.66 -3.44 -0.60
N ALA A 88 -12.68 -2.55 -0.77
CA ALA A 88 -12.64 -1.69 -1.95
C ALA A 88 -12.43 -2.53 -3.23
N LYS A 89 -13.06 -2.10 -4.32
CA LYS A 89 -12.89 -2.76 -5.62
C LYS A 89 -11.45 -2.56 -6.13
N PRO A 90 -10.74 -3.62 -6.56
CA PRO A 90 -9.40 -3.49 -7.10
C PRO A 90 -9.39 -2.65 -8.40
N PRO A 91 -8.28 -1.94 -8.70
CA PRO A 91 -8.14 -1.20 -9.94
C PRO A 91 -8.22 -2.15 -11.14
N LYS A 92 -8.74 -1.63 -12.26
CA LYS A 92 -8.79 -2.39 -13.52
C LYS A 92 -7.37 -2.71 -14.00
N SER A 93 -7.16 -3.92 -14.48
CA SER A 93 -5.91 -4.29 -15.14
C SER A 93 -5.72 -3.50 -16.43
N LYS A 94 -4.46 -3.30 -16.81
CA LYS A 94 -4.13 -2.71 -18.11
C LYS A 94 -4.55 -3.65 -19.23
N TYR A 95 -5.05 -3.09 -20.33
CA TYR A 95 -5.32 -3.86 -21.54
C TYR A 95 -4.00 -4.43 -22.08
N LYS A 96 -4.02 -5.72 -22.42
CA LYS A 96 -2.90 -6.47 -23.00
C LYS A 96 -3.40 -7.34 -24.14
N ASN A 97 -2.54 -7.63 -25.12
CA ASN A 97 -2.87 -8.58 -26.17
C ASN A 97 -3.08 -9.98 -25.58
N TYR A 98 -4.11 -10.70 -26.04
CA TYR A 98 -4.45 -12.02 -25.53
C TYR A 98 -3.30 -13.03 -25.68
N LYS A 99 -2.59 -13.02 -26.83
CA LYS A 99 -1.48 -13.96 -27.08
C LYS A 99 -0.32 -13.71 -26.10
N GLU A 100 -0.01 -12.46 -25.80
CA GLU A 100 1.02 -12.08 -24.83
C GLU A 100 0.63 -12.49 -23.41
N LEU A 101 -0.63 -12.27 -23.03
CA LEU A 101 -1.16 -12.64 -21.72
C LEU A 101 -1.06 -14.16 -21.49
N LEU A 102 -1.35 -14.98 -22.50
CA LEU A 102 -1.19 -16.43 -22.39
C LEU A 102 0.27 -16.84 -22.17
N VAL A 103 1.21 -16.19 -22.88
CA VAL A 103 2.64 -16.45 -22.72
C VAL A 103 3.12 -16.05 -21.32
N GLU A 104 2.69 -14.90 -20.80
CA GLU A 104 2.98 -14.47 -19.43
C GLU A 104 2.48 -15.48 -18.40
N LYS A 105 1.21 -15.89 -18.48
CA LYS A 105 0.61 -16.89 -17.57
C LYS A 105 1.35 -18.22 -17.60
N LYS A 106 1.74 -18.70 -18.79
CA LYS A 106 2.50 -19.94 -18.93
C LYS A 106 3.89 -19.82 -18.27
N ARG A 107 4.57 -18.68 -18.44
CA ARG A 107 5.87 -18.41 -17.79
C ARG A 107 5.75 -18.35 -16.28
N GLU A 108 4.71 -17.70 -15.75
CA GLU A 108 4.45 -17.59 -14.32
C GLU A 108 4.18 -18.97 -13.69
N LYS A 109 3.28 -19.76 -14.28
CA LYS A 109 3.02 -21.15 -13.84
C LYS A 109 4.29 -22.02 -13.87
N ASN A 110 5.13 -21.85 -14.88
CA ASN A 110 6.41 -22.54 -14.96
C ASN A 110 7.40 -22.09 -13.88
N ARG A 111 7.40 -20.81 -13.51
CA ARG A 111 8.23 -20.30 -12.41
C ARG A 111 7.75 -20.83 -11.05
N GLU A 112 6.46 -20.77 -10.79
CA GLU A 112 5.85 -21.31 -9.56
C GLU A 112 6.13 -22.80 -9.41
N SER A 113 5.93 -23.59 -10.47
CA SER A 113 6.22 -25.02 -10.43
C SER A 113 7.71 -25.31 -10.19
N LYS A 114 8.63 -24.49 -10.73
CA LYS A 114 10.07 -24.60 -10.41
C LYS A 114 10.36 -24.27 -8.95
N VAL A 115 9.78 -23.18 -8.42
CA VAL A 115 9.94 -22.79 -7.00
C VAL A 115 9.39 -23.88 -6.09
N ASN A 116 8.21 -24.41 -6.38
CA ASN A 116 7.60 -25.49 -5.61
C ASN A 116 8.44 -26.77 -5.64
N LYS A 117 8.95 -27.15 -6.83
CA LYS A 117 9.88 -28.28 -6.96
C LYS A 117 11.16 -28.05 -6.16
N PHE A 118 11.73 -26.85 -6.22
CA PHE A 118 12.92 -26.49 -5.45
C PHE A 118 12.67 -26.56 -3.93
N GLN A 119 11.54 -26.03 -3.46
CA GLN A 119 11.14 -26.10 -2.05
C GLN A 119 10.86 -27.53 -1.55
N GLN A 120 10.51 -28.43 -2.47
CA GLN A 120 10.32 -29.87 -2.24
C GLN A 120 11.61 -30.68 -2.36
N LEU A 121 12.73 -30.11 -2.82
CA LEU A 121 14.00 -30.83 -2.86
C LEU A 121 14.37 -31.29 -1.45
N GLY A 122 14.68 -32.58 -1.32
CA GLY A 122 14.97 -33.20 -0.04
C GLY A 122 13.76 -33.40 0.87
N LYS A 123 12.52 -33.20 0.39
CA LYS A 123 11.26 -33.48 1.11
C LYS A 123 10.39 -34.49 0.35
N ASN A 124 9.68 -35.34 1.05
CA ASN A 124 8.71 -36.28 0.47
C ASN A 124 7.36 -35.58 0.18
N SER A 125 6.39 -36.31 -0.38
CA SER A 125 5.05 -35.77 -0.72
C SER A 125 4.28 -35.18 0.48
N VAL A 126 4.63 -35.58 1.71
CA VAL A 126 4.05 -35.08 2.97
C VAL A 126 4.88 -33.93 3.55
N GLY A 127 5.98 -33.52 2.89
CA GLY A 127 6.85 -32.41 3.31
C GLY A 127 7.94 -32.76 4.31
N LYS A 128 8.10 -34.05 4.69
CA LYS A 128 9.16 -34.53 5.60
C LYS A 128 10.48 -34.71 4.86
N SER A 129 11.61 -34.49 5.53
CA SER A 129 12.94 -34.65 4.93
C SER A 129 13.20 -36.09 4.45
N ILE A 130 13.75 -36.25 3.24
CA ILE A 130 14.15 -37.54 2.64
C ILE A 130 15.53 -37.99 3.15
N ALA A 131 16.36 -37.05 3.62
CA ALA A 131 17.68 -37.35 4.14
C ALA A 131 17.60 -38.35 5.31
N LYS A 132 18.19 -39.55 5.13
CA LYS A 132 18.35 -40.54 6.19
C LYS A 132 19.56 -40.17 7.06
N GLY A 133 19.42 -39.08 7.82
CA GLY A 133 20.33 -38.72 8.91
C GLY A 133 19.69 -39.03 10.25
N LYS A 134 20.49 -39.17 11.32
CA LYS A 134 19.98 -39.26 12.70
C LYS A 134 18.95 -38.15 12.88
N SER A 135 17.70 -38.53 13.06
CA SER A 135 16.61 -37.57 13.24
C SER A 135 17.02 -36.60 14.35
N PHE A 136 17.04 -35.30 14.06
CA PHE A 136 17.03 -34.30 15.13
C PHE A 136 15.78 -34.40 16.01
N ASP A 137 14.82 -35.26 15.62
CA ASP A 137 14.01 -36.08 16.51
C ASP A 137 14.89 -37.01 17.37
N ARG A 138 15.81 -36.41 18.13
CA ARG A 138 16.37 -37.00 19.33
C ARG A 138 15.17 -37.17 20.24
N LYS A 139 14.58 -38.37 20.23
CA LYS A 139 13.80 -38.94 21.32
C LYS A 139 13.29 -37.88 22.30
N ARG A 140 12.33 -37.04 21.90
CA ARG A 140 11.43 -36.47 22.90
C ARG A 140 10.68 -37.68 23.41
N LYS A 141 11.22 -38.27 24.49
CA LYS A 141 10.55 -39.35 25.23
C LYS A 141 9.13 -38.84 25.47
N LYS A 142 8.16 -39.37 24.71
CA LYS A 142 6.75 -39.22 25.05
C LYS A 142 6.63 -39.74 26.48
N GLY A 143 6.30 -38.88 27.42
CA GLY A 143 6.23 -39.24 28.83
C GLY A 143 6.55 -38.13 29.82
N LYS A 144 6.41 -36.85 29.42
CA LYS A 144 6.54 -35.68 30.30
C LYS A 144 5.62 -34.56 29.80
N ASP A 145 4.31 -34.77 29.96
CA ASP A 145 3.27 -33.86 29.48
C ASP A 145 2.97 -32.72 30.49
N GLY A 146 3.87 -32.48 31.47
CA GLY A 146 3.74 -31.43 32.47
C GLY A 146 4.77 -30.32 32.30
N ILE A 147 4.33 -29.05 32.39
CA ILE A 147 5.20 -27.85 32.39
C ILE A 147 6.32 -27.93 33.47
N LEU A 148 6.05 -28.64 34.57
CA LEU A 148 6.92 -28.76 35.73
C LEU A 148 8.09 -29.76 35.54
N ASP A 149 8.01 -30.61 34.53
CA ASP A 149 9.04 -31.63 34.25
C ASP A 149 10.36 -31.03 33.77
N ILE A 150 10.32 -29.79 33.26
CA ILE A 150 11.49 -29.02 32.80
C ILE A 150 12.28 -28.47 33.99
N TYR A 151 11.61 -28.16 35.10
CA TYR A 151 12.20 -27.42 36.22
C TYR A 151 12.49 -28.30 37.46
N GLY A 152 12.22 -29.62 37.39
CA GLY A 152 12.50 -30.56 38.46
C GLY A 152 11.46 -30.52 39.60
N LYS A 153 11.33 -31.64 40.33
CA LYS A 153 10.38 -31.77 41.45
C LYS A 153 10.99 -31.11 42.69
N VAL A 154 10.33 -30.07 43.23
CA VAL A 154 10.74 -29.43 44.48
C VAL A 154 10.53 -30.41 45.64
N THR A 155 11.61 -30.88 46.27
CA THR A 155 11.52 -31.65 47.51
C THR A 155 11.34 -30.69 48.68
N LYS A 156 10.21 -30.79 49.39
CA LYS A 156 10.03 -30.08 50.65
C LYS A 156 10.89 -30.77 51.70
N VAL A 157 12.00 -30.16 52.10
CA VAL A 157 12.75 -30.61 53.27
C VAL A 157 11.89 -30.28 54.49
N SER A 158 11.34 -31.31 55.14
CA SER A 158 10.72 -31.15 56.45
C SER A 158 11.82 -30.76 57.44
N LYS A 159 11.76 -29.55 58.00
CA LYS A 159 12.51 -29.25 59.22
C LYS A 159 11.96 -30.18 60.30
N LYS A 160 12.77 -31.15 60.75
CA LYS A 160 12.55 -31.80 62.04
C LYS A 160 12.73 -30.73 63.12
N ASN A 161 11.82 -30.75 64.09
CA ASN A 161 11.81 -29.91 65.29
C ASN A 161 13.17 -29.90 65.99
#